data_AF-A0A836SXR5-F1
#
_entry.id   AF-A0A836SXR5-F1
#
_cell.length_a   1.000
_cell.length_b   1.000
_cell.length_c   1.000
_cell.angle_alpha   90.00
_cell.angle_beta   90.00
_cell.angle_gamma   90.00
#
_symmetry.space_group_name_H-M   'P 1'
#
loop_
_entity.id
_entity.type
_entity.pdbx_description
1 polymer ?
#
loop_
_entity_poly.entity_id
_entity_poly.type
_entity_poly.pdbx_seq_one_letter_code
_entity_poly.pdbx_strand_id
1 'polypeptide(L)'
;MHMVAKTTKKKTVKQTKREPSPSILLKKVASVSDSNKALQKEIKVMSKIFGENQKVLVSMKGMIDSLASTLEYIQKQSKQINIIEEDTQKLYVGLNQVRTQSNLVNKINDQTSKLQDEINKIASSQKTSPKISQQVEDSVNSIRNNSEMIIKIAQRIDEVRVDLRKVSGKTDSFLEISSEINNLKNSIDDISGKTGEIETGTQVIESLRQEFEKIAEGMSSTSNLNAELNAIKVTIDSISSKASKIDSLGGVIDGLKQQFETISSQTNAIDNLSLESMKELGGKIDRIETEIGALSQRADSTAFVGEGLKSVQEDFSDFKQNVFEKTNSIEQKISSVSDTLKRQDESTIEFHKKSEKLFGEVQAIRNVTNKASSDSSMEVMALLKLSEYQSSIRMNSETKYGDSKNLEKMASQTADIVNLFDKISIEAGEKIPLPHEVRQWAVSKILDCADKWEVRFSDVYSILSNAIGRDMLKESIRIQQIRDIYGIRAVDEIRKELNIS
;
A
#
# COMPACT_ATOMS: atom_id res chain seq x y z
N MET A 1 25.17 71.34 44.20
CA MET A 1 25.38 71.28 45.67
C MET A 1 24.19 70.57 46.31
N HIS A 2 24.32 69.28 46.62
CA HIS A 2 23.27 68.52 47.29
C HIS A 2 23.85 67.64 48.40
N MET A 3 23.32 67.91 49.59
CA MET A 3 23.17 67.08 50.79
C MET A 3 24.16 65.93 51.03
N VAL A 4 25.02 66.16 52.02
CA VAL A 4 25.70 65.13 52.82
C VAL A 4 24.69 64.56 53.81
N ALA A 5 24.23 63.32 53.58
CA ALA A 5 23.45 62.54 54.53
C ALA A 5 24.35 61.49 55.21
N LYS A 6 24.35 61.53 56.54
CA LYS A 6 25.09 60.66 57.47
C LYS A 6 24.87 59.17 57.16
N THR A 7 25.98 58.45 56.96
CA THR A 7 26.01 56.98 56.98
C THR A 7 25.97 56.45 58.41
N THR A 8 24.82 55.96 58.85
CA THR A 8 24.68 55.13 60.05
C THR A 8 25.05 53.68 59.70
N LYS A 9 26.21 53.20 60.18
CA LYS A 9 26.61 51.80 60.07
C LYS A 9 25.64 50.91 60.84
N LYS A 10 24.79 50.17 60.14
CA LYS A 10 24.00 49.06 60.71
C LYS A 10 24.96 47.86 60.87
N LYS A 11 25.26 47.48 62.12
CA LYS A 11 25.98 46.23 62.45
C LYS A 11 25.21 45.04 61.86
N THR A 12 25.73 44.44 60.80
CA THR A 12 25.33 43.10 60.35
C THR A 12 25.94 42.08 61.32
N VAL A 13 25.09 41.51 62.16
CA VAL A 13 25.43 40.35 63.00
C VAL A 13 25.80 39.20 62.05
N LYS A 14 27.06 38.74 62.11
CA LYS A 14 27.50 37.49 61.48
C LYS A 14 26.72 36.34 62.12
N GLN A 15 25.72 35.81 61.42
CA GLN A 15 25.23 34.46 61.68
C GLN A 15 26.35 33.50 61.28
N THR A 16 27.05 32.96 62.27
CA THR A 16 27.87 31.77 62.13
C THR A 16 26.97 30.63 61.65
N LYS A 17 27.14 30.19 60.40
CA LYS A 17 26.56 28.95 59.90
C LYS A 17 27.12 27.82 60.76
N ARG A 18 26.34 27.31 61.73
CA ARG A 18 26.61 26.05 62.41
C ARG A 18 26.78 24.97 61.33
N GLU A 19 27.83 24.17 61.44
CA GLU A 19 27.96 22.97 60.61
C GLU A 19 26.70 22.11 60.76
N PRO A 20 26.12 21.63 59.66
CA PRO A 20 24.91 20.82 59.72
C PRO A 20 25.19 19.56 60.53
N SER A 21 24.33 19.29 61.52
CA SER A 21 24.39 18.07 62.32
C SER A 21 24.49 16.83 61.40
N PRO A 22 25.31 15.82 61.74
CA PRO A 22 25.47 14.59 60.95
C PRO A 22 24.14 13.93 60.55
N SER A 23 23.11 14.07 61.37
CA SER A 23 21.76 13.55 61.12
C SER A 23 21.06 14.24 59.94
N ILE A 24 21.30 15.54 59.73
CA ILE A 24 20.75 16.31 58.60
C ILE A 24 21.46 15.93 57.29
N LEU A 25 22.77 15.69 57.36
CA LEU A 25 23.55 15.20 56.23
C LEU A 25 23.10 13.79 55.82
N LEU A 26 22.92 12.88 56.77
CA LEU A 26 22.40 11.53 56.52
C LEU A 26 21.01 11.55 55.87
N LYS A 27 20.09 12.41 56.33
CA LYS A 27 18.76 12.52 55.74
C LYS A 27 18.79 13.07 54.31
N LYS A 28 19.68 14.04 54.02
CA LYS A 28 19.91 14.51 52.65
C LYS A 28 20.53 13.43 51.76
N VAL A 29 21.52 12.70 52.25
CA VAL A 29 22.15 11.59 51.50
C VAL A 29 21.13 10.49 51.21
N ALA A 30 20.26 10.15 52.17
CA ALA A 30 19.16 9.21 51.96
C ALA A 30 18.18 9.71 50.88
N SER A 31 17.75 10.97 50.96
CA SER A 31 16.87 11.58 49.96
C SER A 31 17.48 11.64 48.56
N VAL A 32 18.78 11.93 48.44
CA VAL A 32 19.50 11.88 47.16
C VAL A 32 19.62 10.44 46.66
N SER A 33 19.85 9.47 47.54
CA SER A 33 19.90 8.05 47.19
C SER A 33 18.56 7.53 46.67
N ASP A 34 17.45 7.90 47.31
CA ASP A 34 16.11 7.54 46.86
C ASP A 34 15.74 8.22 45.54
N SER A 35 16.12 9.49 45.36
CA SER A 35 15.93 10.20 44.08
C SER A 35 16.75 9.55 42.96
N ASN A 36 17.99 9.14 43.24
CA ASN A 36 18.84 8.43 42.27
C ASN A 36 18.26 7.05 41.91
N LYS A 37 17.67 6.32 42.87
CA LYS A 37 16.96 5.06 42.60
C LYS A 37 15.71 5.28 41.73
N ALA A 38 14.95 6.35 41.97
CA ALA A 38 13.80 6.70 41.15
C ALA A 38 14.23 7.02 39.72
N LEU A 39 15.26 7.85 39.55
CA LEU A 39 15.82 8.21 38.25
C LEU A 39 16.38 6.98 37.50
N GLN A 40 17.04 6.04 38.20
CA GLN A 40 17.46 4.77 37.60
C GLN A 40 16.28 3.92 37.10
N LYS A 41 15.16 3.88 37.84
CA LYS A 41 13.95 3.19 37.40
C LYS A 41 13.37 3.84 36.15
N GLU A 42 13.29 5.16 36.11
CA GLU A 42 12.83 5.91 34.93
C GLU A 42 13.73 5.68 33.72
N ILE A 43 15.06 5.76 33.87
CA ILE A 43 16.02 5.45 32.80
C ILE A 43 15.79 4.03 32.26
N LYS A 44 15.51 3.05 33.13
CA LYS A 44 15.25 1.68 32.71
C LYS A 44 13.95 1.55 31.91
N VAL A 45 12.90 2.26 32.32
CA VAL A 45 11.64 2.34 31.56
C VAL A 45 11.87 3.02 30.22
N MET A 46 12.62 4.12 30.19
CA MET A 46 12.97 4.87 28.98
C MET A 46 13.73 3.98 27.97
N SER A 47 14.72 3.20 28.43
CA SER A 47 15.44 2.24 27.58
C SER A 47 14.53 1.15 27.01
N LYS A 48 13.52 0.71 27.77
CA LYS A 48 12.52 -0.25 27.28
C LYS A 48 11.65 0.37 26.18
N ILE A 49 11.17 1.60 26.39
CA ILE A 49 10.40 2.34 25.38
C ILE A 49 11.23 2.55 24.11
N PHE A 50 12.52 2.88 24.25
CA PHE A 50 13.41 3.05 23.10
C PHE A 50 13.57 1.74 22.29
N GLY A 51 13.70 0.61 22.98
CA GLY A 51 13.73 -0.71 22.34
C GLY A 51 12.42 -1.09 21.63
N GLU A 52 11.27 -0.75 22.23
CA GLU A 52 9.95 -0.95 21.61
C GLU A 52 9.77 -0.05 20.37
N ASN A 53 10.17 1.22 20.46
CA ASN A 53 10.14 2.15 19.32
C ASN A 53 11.04 1.69 18.17
N GLN A 54 12.22 1.11 18.45
CA GLN A 54 13.06 0.50 17.40
C GLN A 54 12.33 -0.65 16.68
N LYS A 55 11.59 -1.50 17.39
CA LYS A 55 10.80 -2.57 16.75
C LYS A 55 9.72 -2.03 15.83
N VAL A 56 9.03 -0.97 16.26
CA VAL A 56 8.03 -0.28 15.43
C VAL A 56 8.69 0.29 14.17
N LEU A 57 9.85 0.96 14.29
CA LEU A 57 10.58 1.49 13.14
C LEU A 57 11.02 0.40 12.16
N VAL A 58 11.48 -0.76 12.65
CA VAL A 58 11.82 -1.91 11.81
C VAL A 58 10.59 -2.45 11.07
N SER A 59 9.44 -2.53 11.74
CA SER A 59 8.18 -2.94 11.11
C SER A 59 7.72 -1.94 10.05
N MET A 60 7.81 -0.63 10.32
CA MET A 60 7.51 0.42 9.35
C MET A 60 8.43 0.35 8.14
N LYS A 61 9.73 0.08 8.32
CA LYS A 61 10.66 -0.16 7.22
C LYS A 61 10.21 -1.35 6.36
N GLY A 62 9.80 -2.46 6.99
CA GLY A 62 9.27 -3.62 6.26
C GLY A 62 8.02 -3.30 5.44
N MET A 63 7.11 -2.49 5.98
CA MET A 63 5.93 -2.02 5.25
C MET A 63 6.29 -1.10 4.08
N ILE A 64 7.26 -0.19 4.26
CA ILE A 64 7.75 0.69 3.20
C ILE A 64 8.43 -0.12 2.09
N ASP A 65 9.24 -1.12 2.44
CA ASP A 65 9.90 -2.00 1.46
C ASP A 65 8.87 -2.79 0.64
N SER A 66 7.80 -3.29 1.29
CA SER A 66 6.69 -3.96 0.61
C SER A 66 5.93 -3.02 -0.33
N LEU A 67 5.58 -1.82 0.15
CA LEU A 67 4.92 -0.79 -0.67
C LEU A 67 5.79 -0.37 -1.86
N ALA A 68 7.10 -0.22 -1.68
CA ALA A 68 8.03 0.10 -2.76
C ALA A 68 8.03 -1.00 -3.84
N SER A 69 8.02 -2.28 -3.43
CA SER A 69 7.93 -3.42 -4.35
C SER A 69 6.61 -3.45 -5.12
N THR A 70 5.48 -3.24 -4.44
CA THR A 70 4.17 -3.14 -5.10
C THR A 70 4.12 -1.98 -6.09
N LEU A 71 4.72 -0.84 -5.74
CA LEU A 71 4.75 0.33 -6.60
C LEU A 71 5.63 0.12 -7.84
N GLU A 72 6.73 -0.61 -7.71
CA GLU A 72 7.55 -1.03 -8.86
C GLU A 72 6.79 -1.97 -9.79
N TYR A 73 6.01 -2.91 -9.23
CA TYR A 73 5.16 -3.81 -10.01
C TYR A 73 4.08 -3.03 -10.80
N ILE A 74 3.38 -2.10 -10.15
CA ILE A 74 2.38 -1.23 -10.80
C ILE A 74 3.01 -0.41 -11.93
N GLN A 75 4.21 0.15 -11.72
CA GLN A 75 4.93 0.88 -12.78
C GLN A 75 5.29 -0.01 -13.97
N LYS A 76 5.72 -1.26 -13.74
CA LYS A 76 5.99 -2.23 -14.82
C LYS A 76 4.73 -2.57 -15.59
N GLN A 77 3.61 -2.80 -14.90
CA GLN A 77 2.32 -3.05 -15.55
C GLN A 77 1.83 -1.85 -16.36
N SER A 78 1.96 -0.64 -15.84
CA SER A 78 1.59 0.58 -16.59
C SER A 78 2.36 0.71 -17.90
N LYS A 79 3.66 0.38 -17.92
CA LYS A 79 4.44 0.36 -19.17
C LYS A 79 3.93 -0.70 -20.15
N GLN A 80 3.54 -1.88 -19.67
CA GLN A 80 2.94 -2.92 -20.53
C GLN A 80 1.61 -2.48 -21.11
N ILE A 81 0.75 -1.82 -20.31
CA ILE A 81 -0.52 -1.28 -20.79
C ILE A 81 -0.30 -0.26 -21.90
N ASN A 82 0.67 0.65 -21.76
CA ASN A 82 0.99 1.63 -22.82
C ASN A 82 1.42 0.95 -24.12
N ILE A 83 2.21 -0.14 -24.05
CA ILE A 83 2.61 -0.91 -25.23
C ILE A 83 1.39 -1.58 -25.88
N ILE A 84 0.50 -2.17 -25.08
CA ILE A 84 -0.73 -2.80 -25.58
C ILE A 84 -1.66 -1.77 -26.23
N GLU A 85 -1.77 -0.57 -25.66
CA GLU A 85 -2.54 0.53 -26.23
C GLU A 85 -1.97 0.95 -27.59
N GLU A 86 -0.65 1.12 -27.69
CA GLU A 86 0.04 1.48 -28.93
C GLU A 86 -0.17 0.39 -30.01
N ASP A 87 -0.04 -0.88 -29.65
CA ASP A 87 -0.29 -2.00 -30.57
C ASP A 87 -1.76 -2.08 -30.99
N THR A 88 -2.69 -1.77 -30.09
CA THR A 88 -4.13 -1.70 -30.42
C THR A 88 -4.41 -0.58 -31.42
N GLN A 89 -3.76 0.59 -31.28
CA GLN A 89 -3.86 1.66 -32.25
C GLN A 89 -3.27 1.27 -33.62
N LYS A 90 -2.11 0.60 -33.64
CA LYS A 90 -1.51 0.08 -34.88
C LYS A 90 -2.41 -0.95 -35.56
N LEU A 91 -3.03 -1.85 -34.80
CA LEU A 91 -4.01 -2.80 -35.30
C LEU A 91 -5.23 -2.10 -35.90
N TYR A 92 -5.73 -1.04 -35.27
CA TYR A 92 -6.85 -0.26 -35.81
C TYR A 92 -6.49 0.39 -37.15
N VAL A 93 -5.30 0.98 -37.26
CA VAL A 93 -4.78 1.54 -38.52
C VAL A 93 -4.63 0.45 -39.59
N GLY A 94 -4.05 -0.71 -39.23
CA GLY A 94 -3.88 -1.85 -40.13
C GLY A 94 -5.22 -2.43 -40.60
N LEU A 95 -6.20 -2.56 -39.70
CA LEU A 95 -7.55 -3.02 -40.04
C LEU A 95 -8.25 -2.06 -41.00
N ASN A 96 -8.09 -0.76 -40.79
CA ASN A 96 -8.63 0.25 -41.69
C ASN A 96 -7.97 0.16 -43.09
N GLN A 97 -6.65 -0.07 -43.17
CA GLN A 97 -5.96 -0.30 -44.44
C GLN A 97 -6.45 -1.56 -45.15
N VAL A 98 -6.60 -2.68 -44.45
CA VAL A 98 -7.14 -3.94 -45.01
C VAL A 98 -8.57 -3.72 -45.54
N ARG A 99 -9.40 -2.97 -44.82
CA ARG A 99 -10.75 -2.62 -45.27
C ARG A 99 -10.72 -1.79 -46.56
N THR A 100 -9.81 -0.83 -46.69
CA THR A 100 -9.64 -0.07 -47.93
C THR A 100 -9.12 -0.93 -49.09
N GLN A 101 -8.25 -1.92 -48.83
CA GLN A 101 -7.75 -2.86 -49.84
C GLN A 101 -8.82 -3.86 -50.28
N SER A 102 -9.72 -4.29 -49.40
CA SER A 102 -10.86 -5.16 -49.75
C SER A 102 -11.72 -4.55 -50.86
N ASN A 103 -11.93 -3.23 -50.82
CA ASN A 103 -12.63 -2.51 -51.89
C ASN A 103 -11.86 -2.52 -53.23
N LEU A 104 -10.52 -2.56 -53.19
CA LEU A 104 -9.69 -2.69 -54.38
C LEU A 104 -9.75 -4.11 -54.95
N VAL A 105 -9.75 -5.13 -54.09
CA VAL A 105 -9.90 -6.54 -54.49
C VAL A 105 -11.22 -6.75 -55.24
N ASN A 106 -12.32 -6.17 -54.75
CA ASN A 106 -13.60 -6.22 -55.46
C ASN A 106 -13.53 -5.58 -56.84
N LYS A 107 -12.86 -4.41 -56.98
CA LYS A 107 -12.66 -3.77 -58.28
C LYS A 107 -11.78 -4.59 -59.23
N ILE A 108 -10.71 -5.19 -58.72
CA ILE A 108 -9.84 -6.08 -59.50
C ILE A 108 -10.61 -7.30 -59.97
N ASN A 109 -11.46 -7.87 -59.10
CA ASN A 109 -12.29 -9.02 -59.44
C ASN A 109 -13.30 -8.67 -60.56
N ASP A 110 -13.96 -7.51 -60.47
CA ASP A 110 -14.85 -7.02 -61.52
C ASP A 110 -14.10 -6.77 -62.85
N GLN A 111 -12.89 -6.20 -62.80
CA GLN A 111 -12.06 -6.00 -63.98
C GLN A 111 -11.56 -7.32 -64.58
N THR A 112 -11.23 -8.29 -63.73
CA THR A 112 -10.81 -9.64 -64.16
C THR A 112 -11.96 -10.36 -64.84
N SER A 113 -13.19 -10.23 -64.33
CA SER A 113 -14.38 -10.77 -65.00
C SER A 113 -14.57 -10.15 -66.38
N LYS A 114 -14.40 -8.83 -66.52
CA LYS A 114 -14.50 -8.14 -67.81
C LYS A 114 -13.39 -8.54 -68.80
N LEU A 115 -12.15 -8.68 -68.32
CA LEU A 115 -11.03 -9.15 -69.12
C LEU A 115 -11.22 -10.60 -69.58
N GLN A 116 -11.78 -11.46 -68.74
CA GLN A 116 -12.11 -12.83 -69.12
C GLN A 116 -13.11 -12.86 -70.29
N ASP A 117 -14.13 -12.00 -70.25
CA ASP A 117 -15.11 -11.86 -71.33
C ASP A 117 -14.48 -11.33 -72.63
N GLU A 118 -13.52 -10.39 -72.55
CA GLU A 118 -12.79 -9.87 -73.71
C GLU A 118 -11.79 -10.88 -74.28
N ILE A 119 -11.07 -11.62 -73.45
CA ILE A 119 -10.16 -12.70 -73.88
C ILE A 119 -10.95 -13.80 -74.60
N ASN A 120 -12.12 -14.17 -74.08
CA ASN A 120 -13.02 -15.11 -74.74
C ASN A 120 -13.46 -14.61 -76.13
N LYS A 121 -13.67 -13.29 -76.30
CA LYS A 121 -13.96 -12.68 -77.60
C LYS A 121 -12.75 -12.67 -78.54
N ILE A 122 -11.56 -12.35 -78.05
CA ILE A 122 -10.33 -12.33 -78.87
C ILE A 122 -9.92 -13.73 -79.31
N ALA A 123 -10.07 -14.76 -78.45
CA ALA A 123 -9.80 -16.14 -78.81
C ALA A 123 -10.64 -16.64 -80.01
N SER A 124 -11.82 -16.04 -80.23
CA SER A 124 -12.67 -16.33 -81.39
C SER A 124 -12.22 -15.63 -82.69
N SER A 125 -11.29 -14.68 -82.60
CA SER A 125 -10.91 -13.77 -83.68
C SER A 125 -9.39 -13.73 -83.87
N GLN A 126 -8.90 -14.34 -84.95
CA GLN A 126 -7.69 -13.97 -85.72
C GLN A 126 -6.54 -15.00 -85.80
N LYS A 127 -6.36 -15.48 -87.04
CA LYS A 127 -5.13 -15.99 -87.64
C LYS A 127 -4.48 -14.88 -88.51
N THR A 128 -3.15 -14.75 -88.37
CA THR A 128 -2.10 -14.36 -89.37
C THR A 128 -2.06 -12.97 -90.04
N SER A 129 -0.91 -12.25 -89.97
CA SER A 129 -0.11 -11.65 -91.09
C SER A 129 1.09 -10.76 -90.60
N PRO A 130 1.97 -10.16 -91.45
CA PRO A 130 3.44 -10.24 -91.39
C PRO A 130 4.11 -8.92 -90.91
N LYS A 131 3.38 -8.14 -90.09
CA LYS A 131 3.94 -7.04 -89.27
C LYS A 131 4.87 -7.58 -88.18
N ILE A 132 4.85 -8.90 -88.03
CA ILE A 132 5.57 -9.73 -87.08
C ILE A 132 7.08 -9.54 -87.16
N SER A 133 7.72 -9.33 -88.32
CA SER A 133 9.20 -9.32 -88.33
C SER A 133 9.82 -8.10 -87.63
N GLN A 134 9.27 -6.90 -87.87
CA GLN A 134 9.69 -5.68 -87.16
C GLN A 134 9.24 -5.71 -85.69
N GLN A 135 8.01 -6.21 -85.46
CA GLN A 135 7.43 -6.35 -84.13
C GLN A 135 8.14 -7.42 -83.29
N VAL A 136 8.77 -8.41 -83.93
CA VAL A 136 9.61 -9.44 -83.31
C VAL A 136 10.95 -8.82 -82.91
N GLU A 137 11.55 -7.94 -83.71
CA GLU A 137 12.80 -7.26 -83.35
C GLU A 137 12.61 -6.29 -82.17
N ASP A 138 11.53 -5.50 -82.21
CA ASP A 138 11.11 -4.65 -81.08
C ASP A 138 10.71 -5.50 -79.85
N SER A 139 10.10 -6.67 -80.07
CA SER A 139 9.81 -7.63 -79.00
C SER A 139 11.09 -8.25 -78.45
N VAL A 140 12.12 -8.55 -79.24
CA VAL A 140 13.38 -9.13 -78.76
C VAL A 140 14.11 -8.12 -77.86
N ASN A 141 14.13 -6.84 -78.24
CA ASN A 141 14.69 -5.78 -77.40
C ASN A 141 13.85 -5.55 -76.13
N SER A 142 12.52 -5.60 -76.24
CA SER A 142 11.63 -5.52 -75.07
C SER A 142 11.75 -6.74 -74.16
N ILE A 143 11.92 -7.93 -74.71
CA ILE A 143 12.15 -9.19 -73.99
C ILE A 143 13.50 -9.13 -73.28
N ARG A 144 14.53 -8.55 -73.89
CA ARG A 144 15.84 -8.37 -73.26
C ARG A 144 15.79 -7.35 -72.11
N ASN A 145 15.09 -6.24 -72.28
CA ASN A 145 14.89 -5.28 -71.19
C ASN A 145 14.03 -5.88 -70.06
N ASN A 146 12.96 -6.57 -70.43
CA ASN A 146 12.11 -7.28 -69.48
C ASN A 146 12.87 -8.40 -68.76
N SER A 147 13.78 -9.11 -69.42
CA SER A 147 14.59 -10.15 -68.77
C SER A 147 15.60 -9.56 -67.78
N GLU A 148 16.21 -8.41 -68.08
CA GLU A 148 17.01 -7.66 -67.10
C GLU A 148 16.18 -7.19 -65.90
N MET A 149 14.93 -6.75 -66.14
CA MET A 149 14.00 -6.38 -65.07
C MET A 149 13.59 -7.59 -64.23
N ILE A 150 13.32 -8.74 -64.87
CA ILE A 150 13.01 -10.01 -64.20
C ILE A 150 14.19 -10.47 -63.33
N ILE A 151 15.43 -10.33 -63.80
CA ILE A 151 16.62 -10.64 -62.99
C ILE A 151 16.71 -9.75 -61.76
N LYS A 152 16.49 -8.44 -61.90
CA LYS A 152 16.44 -7.51 -60.76
C LYS A 152 15.29 -7.81 -59.79
N ILE A 153 14.13 -8.23 -60.31
CA ILE A 153 12.99 -8.66 -59.50
C ILE A 153 13.32 -9.96 -58.76
N ALA A 154 13.97 -10.93 -59.43
CA ALA A 154 14.39 -12.19 -58.80
C ALA A 154 15.39 -11.95 -57.67
N GLN A 155 16.38 -11.08 -57.87
CA GLN A 155 17.32 -10.65 -56.82
C GLN A 155 16.60 -10.01 -55.62
N ARG A 156 15.65 -9.11 -55.88
CA ARG A 156 14.80 -8.52 -54.82
C ARG A 156 13.92 -9.55 -54.12
N ILE A 157 13.40 -10.55 -54.83
CA ILE A 157 12.61 -11.64 -54.25
C ILE A 157 13.48 -12.49 -53.31
N ASP A 158 14.72 -12.77 -53.68
CA ASP A 158 15.66 -13.51 -52.82
C ASP A 158 15.99 -12.71 -51.54
N GLU A 159 16.21 -11.40 -51.65
CA GLU A 159 16.39 -10.51 -50.48
C GLU A 159 15.15 -10.52 -49.57
N VAL A 160 13.96 -10.33 -50.13
CA VAL A 160 12.69 -10.37 -49.38
C VAL A 160 12.45 -11.75 -48.75
N ARG A 161 12.85 -12.83 -49.41
CA ARG A 161 12.76 -14.20 -48.86
C ARG A 161 13.69 -14.39 -47.65
N VAL A 162 14.90 -13.84 -47.70
CA VAL A 162 15.84 -13.87 -46.56
C VAL A 162 15.27 -13.10 -45.37
N ASP A 163 14.70 -11.92 -45.62
CA ASP A 163 14.07 -11.11 -44.57
C ASP A 163 12.80 -11.80 -44.01
N LEU A 164 11.98 -12.42 -44.85
CA LEU A 164 10.85 -13.26 -44.42
C LEU A 164 11.32 -14.45 -43.57
N ARG A 165 12.44 -15.09 -43.90
CA ARG A 165 13.02 -16.15 -43.06
C ARG A 165 13.47 -15.62 -41.69
N LYS A 166 14.08 -14.43 -41.63
CA LYS A 166 14.45 -13.81 -40.34
C LYS A 166 13.22 -13.44 -39.51
N VAL A 167 12.15 -12.97 -40.14
CA VAL A 167 10.87 -12.69 -39.47
C VAL A 167 10.21 -13.99 -39.02
N SER A 168 10.27 -15.06 -39.82
CA SER A 168 9.77 -16.39 -39.43
C SER A 168 10.53 -16.98 -38.25
N GLY A 169 11.84 -16.74 -38.12
CA GLY A 169 12.59 -17.12 -36.92
C GLY A 169 12.11 -16.39 -35.65
N LYS A 170 11.50 -15.20 -35.79
CA LYS A 170 10.80 -14.53 -34.67
C LYS A 170 9.42 -15.16 -34.38
N THR A 171 8.82 -15.87 -35.33
CA THR A 171 7.60 -16.65 -35.10
C THR A 171 7.87 -17.85 -34.20
N ASP A 172 9.05 -18.46 -34.26
CA ASP A 172 9.43 -19.54 -33.34
C ASP A 172 9.53 -19.04 -31.89
N SER A 173 10.07 -17.82 -31.68
CA SER A 173 10.02 -17.18 -30.35
C SER A 173 8.59 -16.83 -29.89
N PHE A 174 7.65 -16.62 -30.81
CA PHE A 174 6.24 -16.42 -30.46
C PHE A 174 5.55 -17.71 -29.99
N LEU A 175 5.96 -18.87 -30.50
CA LEU A 175 5.50 -20.17 -30.01
C LEU A 175 6.03 -20.45 -28.59
N GLU A 176 7.27 -20.05 -28.30
CA GLU A 176 7.87 -20.16 -26.96
C GLU A 176 7.14 -19.26 -25.95
N ILE A 177 6.85 -18.00 -26.33
CA ILE A 177 6.01 -17.07 -25.54
C ILE A 177 4.61 -17.65 -25.31
N SER A 178 3.99 -18.28 -26.31
CA SER A 178 2.68 -18.91 -26.15
C SER A 178 2.71 -20.06 -25.14
N SER A 179 3.83 -20.81 -25.09
CA SER A 179 4.03 -21.86 -24.08
C SER A 179 4.21 -21.28 -22.68
N GLU A 180 4.97 -20.18 -22.54
CA GLU A 180 5.16 -19.47 -21.27
C GLU A 180 3.86 -18.86 -20.76
N ILE A 181 3.04 -18.30 -21.66
CA ILE A 181 1.70 -17.78 -21.33
C ILE A 181 0.80 -18.89 -20.81
N ASN A 182 0.82 -20.08 -21.40
CA ASN A 182 0.05 -21.22 -20.91
C ASN A 182 0.53 -21.68 -19.52
N ASN A 183 1.85 -21.68 -19.27
CA ASN A 183 2.40 -22.01 -17.95
C ASN A 183 2.02 -20.97 -16.89
N LEU A 184 2.05 -19.69 -17.24
CA LEU A 184 1.57 -18.60 -16.39
C LEU A 184 0.07 -18.71 -16.11
N LYS A 185 -0.73 -19.04 -17.13
CA LYS A 185 -2.17 -19.27 -16.99
C LYS A 185 -2.47 -20.39 -15.99
N ASN A 186 -1.80 -21.54 -16.13
CA ASN A 186 -1.94 -22.64 -15.19
C ASN A 186 -1.54 -22.24 -13.75
N SER A 187 -0.46 -21.45 -13.61
CA SER A 187 -0.03 -20.94 -12.30
C SER A 187 -1.03 -19.96 -11.68
N ILE A 188 -1.68 -19.14 -12.51
CA ILE A 188 -2.75 -18.21 -12.07
C ILE A 188 -4.00 -19.00 -11.66
N ASP A 189 -4.39 -20.03 -12.41
CA ASP A 189 -5.53 -20.88 -12.07
C ASP A 189 -5.29 -21.60 -10.73
N ASP A 190 -4.08 -22.10 -10.48
CA ASP A 190 -3.70 -22.69 -9.19
C ASP A 190 -3.74 -21.69 -8.02
N ILE A 191 -3.28 -20.45 -8.24
CA ILE A 191 -3.37 -19.38 -7.23
C ILE A 191 -4.83 -18.98 -6.99
N SER A 192 -5.65 -18.94 -8.04
CA SER A 192 -7.08 -18.67 -7.94
C SER A 192 -7.80 -19.75 -7.13
N GLY A 193 -7.45 -21.03 -7.35
CA GLY A 193 -7.96 -22.14 -6.55
C GLY A 193 -7.61 -22.00 -5.06
N LYS A 194 -6.35 -21.69 -4.75
CA LYS A 194 -5.91 -21.42 -3.36
C LYS A 194 -6.56 -20.19 -2.74
N THR A 195 -6.91 -19.19 -3.55
CA THR A 195 -7.64 -18.00 -3.08
C THR A 195 -9.08 -18.35 -2.71
N GLY A 196 -9.72 -19.26 -3.43
CA GLY A 196 -11.02 -19.82 -3.04
C GLY A 196 -10.98 -20.58 -1.72
N GLU A 197 -9.88 -21.29 -1.42
CA GLU A 197 -9.68 -21.93 -0.11
C GLU A 197 -9.47 -20.90 1.04
N ILE A 198 -8.95 -19.70 0.73
CA ILE A 198 -8.85 -18.61 1.71
C ILE A 198 -10.23 -17.99 1.98
N GLU A 199 -11.10 -17.93 0.98
CA GLU A 199 -12.49 -17.48 1.13
C GLU A 199 -13.28 -18.43 2.02
N THR A 200 -13.11 -19.75 1.88
CA THR A 200 -13.71 -20.72 2.81
C THR A 200 -13.12 -20.59 4.22
N GLY A 201 -11.82 -20.33 4.36
CA GLY A 201 -11.21 -19.98 5.64
C GLY A 201 -11.83 -18.74 6.30
N THR A 202 -12.21 -17.74 5.49
CA THR A 202 -12.87 -16.51 5.96
C THR A 202 -14.29 -16.81 6.47
N GLN A 203 -15.04 -17.69 5.79
CA GLN A 203 -16.36 -18.14 6.24
C GLN A 203 -16.29 -18.91 7.57
N VAL A 204 -15.25 -19.73 7.77
CA VAL A 204 -15.02 -20.44 9.03
C VAL A 204 -14.70 -19.45 10.17
N ILE A 205 -13.91 -18.42 9.91
CA ILE A 205 -13.61 -17.36 10.89
C ILE A 205 -14.88 -16.58 11.27
N GLU A 206 -15.73 -16.25 10.30
CA GLU A 206 -17.00 -15.57 10.58
C GLU A 206 -17.96 -16.45 11.38
N SER A 207 -18.02 -17.75 11.06
CA SER A 207 -18.83 -18.72 11.82
C SER A 207 -18.33 -18.85 13.27
N LEU A 208 -17.01 -18.93 13.47
CA LEU A 208 -16.42 -18.96 14.81
C LEU A 208 -16.68 -17.67 15.59
N ARG A 209 -16.61 -16.51 14.92
CA ARG A 209 -16.91 -15.21 15.52
C ARG A 209 -18.36 -15.14 16.00
N GLN A 210 -19.31 -15.60 15.19
CA GLN A 210 -20.72 -15.66 15.57
C GLN A 210 -20.96 -16.61 16.75
N GLU A 211 -20.29 -17.77 16.79
CA GLU A 211 -20.38 -18.67 17.95
C GLU A 211 -19.77 -18.06 19.22
N PHE A 212 -18.67 -17.32 19.12
CA PHE A 212 -18.12 -16.57 20.26
C PHE A 212 -19.05 -15.45 20.74
N GLU A 213 -19.74 -14.76 19.83
CA GLU A 213 -20.73 -13.74 20.16
C GLU A 213 -21.94 -14.34 20.90
N LYS A 214 -22.45 -15.49 20.42
CA LYS A 214 -23.51 -16.25 21.13
C LYS A 214 -23.05 -16.72 22.52
N ILE A 215 -21.80 -17.16 22.67
CA ILE A 215 -21.24 -17.56 23.98
C ILE A 215 -21.13 -16.34 24.92
N ALA A 216 -20.73 -15.17 24.39
CA ALA A 216 -20.67 -13.93 25.16
C ALA A 216 -22.07 -13.46 25.61
N GLU A 217 -23.07 -13.53 24.72
CA GLU A 217 -24.47 -13.27 25.05
C GLU A 217 -25.01 -14.28 26.08
N GLY A 218 -24.71 -15.58 25.93
CA GLY A 218 -25.06 -16.61 26.91
C GLY A 218 -24.45 -16.38 28.30
N MET A 219 -23.22 -15.84 28.37
CA MET A 219 -22.61 -15.42 29.64
C MET A 219 -23.35 -14.24 30.27
N SER A 220 -23.89 -13.31 29.48
CA SER A 220 -24.71 -12.21 30.01
C SER A 220 -26.02 -12.72 30.64
N SER A 221 -26.63 -13.77 30.06
CA SER A 221 -27.80 -14.46 30.63
C SER A 221 -27.51 -15.13 31.98
N THR A 222 -26.26 -15.56 32.23
CA THR A 222 -25.85 -16.09 33.54
C THR A 222 -25.95 -15.05 34.66
N SER A 223 -25.82 -13.75 34.36
CA SER A 223 -26.02 -12.69 35.35
C SER A 223 -27.49 -12.52 35.77
N ASN A 224 -28.43 -12.81 34.86
CA ASN A 224 -29.87 -12.79 35.14
C ASN A 224 -30.32 -14.00 35.95
N LEU A 225 -29.67 -15.16 35.83
CA LEU A 225 -29.98 -16.34 36.65
C LEU A 225 -29.88 -16.05 38.15
N ASN A 226 -28.97 -15.16 38.58
CA ASN A 226 -28.85 -14.80 40.00
C ASN A 226 -30.04 -13.94 40.48
N ALA A 227 -30.56 -13.06 39.61
CA ALA A 227 -31.75 -12.27 39.91
C ALA A 227 -33.00 -13.15 39.93
N GLU A 228 -33.13 -14.06 38.97
CA GLU A 228 -34.22 -15.04 38.92
C GLU A 228 -34.19 -16.01 40.10
N LEU A 229 -33.00 -16.49 40.51
CA LEU A 229 -32.86 -17.37 41.67
C LEU A 229 -33.26 -16.67 42.97
N ASN A 230 -32.92 -15.39 43.13
CA ASN A 230 -33.38 -14.57 44.25
C ASN A 230 -34.91 -14.36 44.21
N ALA A 231 -35.50 -14.14 43.03
CA ALA A 231 -36.94 -14.02 42.87
C ALA A 231 -37.66 -15.34 43.21
N ILE A 232 -37.15 -16.49 42.74
CA ILE A 232 -37.66 -17.81 43.06
C ILE A 232 -37.57 -18.05 44.56
N LYS A 233 -36.46 -17.71 45.21
CA LYS A 233 -36.32 -17.82 46.67
C LYS A 233 -37.40 -17.03 47.42
N VAL A 234 -37.66 -15.78 47.01
CA VAL A 234 -38.75 -14.96 47.57
C VAL A 234 -40.12 -15.60 47.35
N THR A 235 -40.38 -16.20 46.17
CA THR A 235 -41.64 -16.91 45.92
C THR A 235 -41.79 -18.18 46.76
N ILE A 236 -40.70 -18.93 46.99
CA ILE A 236 -40.71 -20.12 47.85
C ILE A 236 -41.01 -19.72 49.30
N ASP A 237 -40.39 -18.66 49.81
CA ASP A 237 -40.66 -18.14 51.15
C ASP A 237 -42.14 -17.71 51.28
N SER A 238 -42.70 -17.08 50.24
CA SER A 238 -44.11 -16.70 50.21
C SER A 238 -45.05 -17.92 50.17
N ILE A 239 -44.76 -18.94 49.35
CA ILE A 239 -45.55 -20.19 49.29
C ILE A 239 -45.47 -20.92 50.62
N SER A 240 -44.29 -21.00 51.25
CA SER A 240 -44.12 -21.59 52.58
C SER A 240 -44.99 -20.89 53.62
N SER A 241 -45.07 -19.55 53.59
CA SER A 241 -45.96 -18.77 54.46
C SER A 241 -47.47 -18.96 54.17
N LYS A 242 -47.84 -19.34 52.95
CA LYS A 242 -49.23 -19.67 52.59
C LYS A 242 -49.57 -21.11 52.95
N ALA A 243 -48.64 -22.04 52.81
CA ALA A 243 -48.82 -23.43 53.19
C ALA A 243 -49.11 -23.58 54.69
N SER A 244 -48.44 -22.80 55.55
CA SER A 244 -48.75 -22.76 56.98
C SER A 244 -50.16 -22.25 57.30
N LYS A 245 -50.81 -21.51 56.39
CA LYS A 245 -52.23 -21.13 56.50
C LYS A 245 -53.18 -22.22 55.99
N ILE A 246 -52.77 -23.09 55.06
CA ILE A 246 -53.58 -24.21 54.55
C ILE A 246 -53.80 -25.26 55.63
N ASP A 247 -52.84 -25.47 56.53
CA ASP A 247 -53.02 -26.36 57.70
C ASP A 247 -54.23 -25.96 58.56
N SER A 248 -54.64 -24.68 58.53
CA SER A 248 -55.85 -24.21 59.24
C SER A 248 -57.18 -24.45 58.49
N LEU A 249 -57.17 -24.84 57.21
CA LEU A 249 -58.36 -25.04 56.37
C LEU A 249 -58.83 -26.50 56.26
N GLY A 250 -58.04 -27.47 56.72
CA GLY A 250 -58.39 -28.89 56.69
C GLY A 250 -59.72 -29.22 57.39
N GLY A 251 -60.06 -28.49 58.46
CA GLY A 251 -61.33 -28.68 59.18
C GLY A 251 -62.59 -28.22 58.43
N VAL A 252 -62.48 -27.38 57.40
CA VAL A 252 -63.65 -26.84 56.67
C VAL A 252 -64.10 -27.75 55.53
N ILE A 253 -63.17 -28.48 54.90
CA ILE A 253 -63.43 -29.33 53.73
C ILE A 253 -64.30 -30.55 54.09
N ASP A 254 -64.12 -31.11 55.29
CA ASP A 254 -64.92 -32.25 55.75
C ASP A 254 -66.40 -31.88 55.94
N GLY A 255 -66.71 -30.63 56.28
CA GLY A 255 -68.09 -30.17 56.45
C GLY A 255 -68.88 -30.05 55.14
N LEU A 256 -68.23 -29.64 54.04
CA LEU A 256 -68.89 -29.46 52.74
C LEU A 256 -69.25 -30.78 52.06
N LYS A 257 -68.43 -31.81 52.26
CA LYS A 257 -68.65 -33.14 51.67
C LYS A 257 -70.00 -33.74 52.10
N GLN A 258 -70.43 -33.46 53.32
CA GLN A 258 -71.67 -33.99 53.88
C GLN A 258 -72.94 -33.42 53.22
N GLN A 259 -72.87 -32.21 52.64
CA GLN A 259 -74.04 -31.56 52.02
C GLN A 259 -74.36 -32.11 50.62
N PHE A 260 -73.34 -32.55 49.87
CA PHE A 260 -73.51 -32.93 48.46
C PHE A 260 -74.24 -34.27 48.29
N GLU A 261 -74.10 -35.21 49.24
CA GLU A 261 -74.78 -36.50 49.19
C GLU A 261 -76.32 -36.39 49.29
N THR A 262 -76.83 -35.29 49.88
CA THR A 262 -78.28 -35.11 50.07
C THR A 262 -79.00 -34.77 48.76
N ILE A 263 -78.36 -34.01 47.87
CA ILE A 263 -78.98 -33.42 46.66
C ILE A 263 -79.15 -34.45 45.53
N SER A 264 -78.30 -35.49 45.49
CA SER A 264 -78.30 -36.45 44.38
C SER A 264 -79.53 -37.38 44.33
N SER A 265 -80.40 -37.35 45.34
CA SER A 265 -81.51 -38.32 45.47
C SER A 265 -82.83 -37.90 44.83
N GLN A 266 -82.95 -36.69 44.25
CA GLN A 266 -84.26 -36.09 43.95
C GLN A 266 -84.70 -36.02 42.47
N THR A 267 -83.89 -36.44 41.48
CA THR A 267 -84.05 -35.89 40.12
C THR A 267 -84.55 -36.82 39.00
N ASN A 268 -84.89 -38.10 39.23
CA ASN A 268 -85.19 -39.00 38.09
C ASN A 268 -86.68 -39.38 37.95
N ALA A 269 -87.46 -38.62 37.16
CA ALA A 269 -88.62 -39.15 36.44
C ALA A 269 -89.09 -38.24 35.29
N ILE A 270 -89.47 -38.88 34.18
CA ILE A 270 -90.33 -38.42 33.05
C ILE A 270 -89.58 -37.94 31.80
N ASP A 271 -89.67 -38.72 30.70
CA ASP A 271 -90.27 -38.25 29.44
C ASP A 271 -90.34 -39.34 28.36
N ASN A 272 -91.52 -39.49 27.72
CA ASN A 272 -91.67 -40.19 26.44
C ASN A 272 -93.02 -39.89 25.72
N LEU A 273 -93.03 -40.14 24.40
CA LEU A 273 -94.13 -40.25 23.41
C LEU A 273 -94.61 -39.02 22.60
N SER A 274 -94.45 -39.08 21.27
CA SER A 274 -95.45 -39.72 20.38
C SER A 274 -95.03 -39.59 18.90
N LEU A 275 -94.92 -40.71 18.19
CA LEU A 275 -94.30 -40.84 16.87
C LEU A 275 -95.10 -41.84 16.02
N GLU A 276 -96.14 -41.39 15.33
CA GLU A 276 -96.83 -42.23 14.33
C GLU A 276 -97.35 -41.45 13.11
N SER A 277 -97.48 -40.11 13.19
CA SER A 277 -97.83 -39.26 12.05
C SER A 277 -96.71 -39.09 11.00
N MET A 278 -95.50 -39.56 11.29
CA MET A 278 -94.32 -39.37 10.43
C MET A 278 -94.27 -40.34 9.23
N LYS A 279 -95.05 -41.43 9.25
CA LYS A 279 -94.84 -42.55 8.33
C LYS A 279 -95.44 -42.35 6.93
N GLU A 280 -96.52 -41.58 6.81
CA GLU A 280 -97.18 -41.31 5.52
C GLU A 280 -96.55 -40.13 4.77
N LEU A 281 -95.88 -39.22 5.50
CA LEU A 281 -95.09 -38.12 4.92
C LEU A 281 -93.85 -38.63 4.18
N GLY A 282 -93.23 -39.71 4.68
CA GLY A 282 -92.00 -40.28 4.11
C GLY A 282 -92.12 -40.68 2.65
N GLY A 283 -93.18 -41.41 2.26
CA GLY A 283 -93.29 -41.93 0.89
C GLY A 283 -93.51 -40.87 -0.21
N LYS A 284 -94.02 -39.68 0.14
CA LYS A 284 -94.10 -38.54 -0.80
C LYS A 284 -92.78 -37.76 -0.85
N ILE A 285 -92.04 -37.73 0.26
CA ILE A 285 -90.71 -37.13 0.34
C ILE A 285 -89.74 -37.92 -0.55
N ASP A 286 -89.75 -39.26 -0.49
CA ASP A 286 -88.81 -40.10 -1.25
C ASP A 286 -88.89 -39.88 -2.79
N ARG A 287 -90.09 -39.65 -3.33
CA ARG A 287 -90.28 -39.38 -4.78
C ARG A 287 -89.80 -37.99 -5.18
N ILE A 288 -90.07 -36.98 -4.36
CA ILE A 288 -89.60 -35.61 -4.58
C ILE A 288 -88.07 -35.55 -4.45
N GLU A 289 -87.51 -36.30 -3.51
CA GLU A 289 -86.07 -36.43 -3.30
C GLU A 289 -85.35 -37.01 -4.52
N THR A 290 -85.97 -37.99 -5.20
CA THR A 290 -85.41 -38.62 -6.40
C THR A 290 -85.36 -37.65 -7.60
N GLU A 291 -86.42 -36.86 -7.84
CA GLU A 291 -86.45 -35.89 -8.95
C GLU A 291 -85.57 -34.66 -8.68
N ILE A 292 -85.48 -34.20 -7.42
CA ILE A 292 -84.55 -33.13 -7.01
C ILE A 292 -83.10 -33.59 -7.17
N GLY A 293 -82.77 -34.84 -6.84
CA GLY A 293 -81.42 -35.39 -6.99
C GLY A 293 -80.92 -35.37 -8.44
N ALA A 294 -81.77 -35.72 -9.40
CA ALA A 294 -81.43 -35.70 -10.82
C ALA A 294 -81.28 -34.28 -11.41
N LEU A 295 -82.04 -33.31 -10.88
CA LEU A 295 -81.90 -31.88 -11.22
C LEU A 295 -80.66 -31.23 -10.58
N SER A 296 -80.33 -31.60 -9.34
CA SER A 296 -79.13 -31.14 -8.63
C SER A 296 -77.86 -31.54 -9.36
N GLN A 297 -77.71 -32.82 -9.76
CA GLN A 297 -76.51 -33.29 -10.47
C GLN A 297 -76.25 -32.56 -11.80
N ARG A 298 -77.32 -32.13 -12.48
CA ARG A 298 -77.23 -31.41 -13.75
C ARG A 298 -76.92 -29.92 -13.55
N ALA A 299 -77.39 -29.32 -12.46
CA ALA A 299 -77.00 -27.97 -12.04
C ALA A 299 -75.55 -27.92 -11.55
N ASP A 300 -75.11 -28.93 -10.78
CA ASP A 300 -73.74 -29.07 -10.28
C ASP A 300 -72.72 -29.16 -11.43
N SER A 301 -73.07 -29.87 -12.51
CA SER A 301 -72.23 -29.96 -13.71
C SER A 301 -72.07 -28.62 -14.45
N THR A 302 -73.04 -27.71 -14.36
CA THR A 302 -72.94 -26.34 -14.92
C THR A 302 -72.27 -25.35 -13.96
N ALA A 303 -72.42 -25.55 -12.65
CA ALA A 303 -71.70 -24.79 -11.62
C ALA A 303 -70.19 -25.07 -11.67
N PHE A 304 -69.79 -26.32 -11.90
CA PHE A 304 -68.39 -26.74 -12.03
C PHE A 304 -67.63 -26.00 -13.15
N VAL A 305 -68.30 -25.72 -14.28
CA VAL A 305 -67.70 -24.95 -15.38
C VAL A 305 -67.58 -23.46 -15.03
N GLY A 306 -68.54 -22.91 -14.29
CA GLY A 306 -68.50 -21.53 -13.79
C GLY A 306 -67.44 -21.32 -12.71
N GLU A 307 -67.26 -22.29 -11.81
CA GLU A 307 -66.18 -22.33 -10.82
C GLU A 307 -64.81 -22.47 -11.47
N GLY A 308 -64.67 -23.33 -12.48
CA GLY A 308 -63.42 -23.44 -13.25
C GLY A 308 -63.03 -22.13 -13.95
N LEU A 309 -64.00 -21.41 -14.53
CA LEU A 309 -63.77 -20.09 -15.12
C LEU A 309 -63.40 -19.03 -14.08
N LYS A 310 -64.01 -19.07 -12.89
CA LYS A 310 -63.62 -18.20 -11.76
C LYS A 310 -62.22 -18.50 -11.26
N SER A 311 -61.87 -19.77 -11.07
CA SER A 311 -60.52 -20.20 -10.68
C SER A 311 -59.49 -19.71 -11.70
N VAL A 312 -59.73 -19.89 -12.99
CA VAL A 312 -58.82 -19.42 -14.04
C VAL A 312 -58.69 -17.88 -14.04
N GLN A 313 -59.77 -17.16 -13.73
CA GLN A 313 -59.74 -15.70 -13.62
C GLN A 313 -58.99 -15.21 -12.37
N GLU A 314 -59.11 -15.93 -11.26
CA GLU A 314 -58.40 -15.69 -10.00
C GLU A 314 -56.91 -15.98 -10.18
N ASP A 315 -56.56 -17.14 -10.74
CA ASP A 315 -55.18 -17.52 -11.11
C ASP A 315 -54.54 -16.50 -12.05
N PHE A 316 -55.29 -15.97 -13.03
CA PHE A 316 -54.79 -14.94 -13.94
C PHE A 316 -54.55 -13.60 -13.24
N SER A 317 -55.40 -13.25 -12.27
CA SER A 317 -55.23 -12.02 -11.47
C SER A 317 -54.03 -12.14 -10.55
N ASP A 318 -53.86 -13.28 -9.90
CA ASP A 318 -52.71 -13.59 -9.05
C ASP A 318 -51.41 -13.61 -9.85
N PHE A 319 -51.42 -14.22 -11.04
CA PHE A 319 -50.28 -14.20 -11.97
C PHE A 319 -49.91 -12.75 -12.34
N LYS A 320 -50.89 -11.92 -12.71
CA LYS A 320 -50.65 -10.52 -13.08
C LYS A 320 -50.06 -9.73 -11.91
N GLN A 321 -50.59 -9.92 -10.70
CA GLN A 321 -50.08 -9.26 -9.49
C GLN A 321 -48.64 -9.69 -9.20
N ASN A 322 -48.35 -10.99 -9.28
CA ASN A 322 -47.01 -11.53 -9.01
C ASN A 322 -45.97 -11.04 -10.04
N VAL A 323 -46.35 -10.97 -11.32
CA VAL A 323 -45.50 -10.40 -12.38
C VAL A 323 -45.24 -8.91 -12.13
N PHE A 324 -46.25 -8.14 -11.71
CA PHE A 324 -46.08 -6.72 -11.41
C PHE A 324 -45.16 -6.50 -10.21
N GLU A 325 -45.34 -7.25 -9.12
CA GLU A 325 -44.49 -7.18 -7.92
C GLU A 325 -43.04 -7.58 -8.22
N LYS A 326 -42.83 -8.66 -8.98
CA LYS A 326 -41.48 -9.05 -9.43
C LYS A 326 -40.85 -7.98 -10.31
N THR A 327 -41.60 -7.36 -11.21
CA THR A 327 -41.10 -6.28 -12.08
C THR A 327 -40.67 -5.07 -11.25
N ASN A 328 -41.49 -4.62 -10.31
CA ASN A 328 -41.12 -3.54 -9.38
C ASN A 328 -39.89 -3.89 -8.53
N SER A 329 -39.79 -5.14 -8.06
CA SER A 329 -38.62 -5.60 -7.29
C SER A 329 -37.34 -5.59 -8.14
N ILE A 330 -37.42 -6.01 -9.40
CA ILE A 330 -36.29 -5.95 -10.34
C ILE A 330 -35.88 -4.50 -10.59
N GLU A 331 -36.83 -3.60 -10.82
CA GLU A 331 -36.55 -2.19 -11.09
C GLU A 331 -35.90 -1.49 -9.89
N GLN A 332 -36.37 -1.77 -8.67
CA GLN A 332 -35.70 -1.29 -7.44
C GLN A 332 -34.28 -1.84 -7.30
N LYS A 333 -34.05 -3.13 -7.59
CA LYS A 333 -32.70 -3.72 -7.56
C LYS A 333 -31.79 -3.07 -8.59
N ILE A 334 -32.27 -2.82 -9.82
CA ILE A 334 -31.52 -2.13 -10.86
C ILE A 334 -31.14 -0.71 -10.40
N SER A 335 -32.07 0.03 -9.79
CA SER A 335 -31.77 1.37 -9.26
C SER A 335 -30.70 1.34 -8.17
N SER A 336 -30.78 0.39 -7.24
CA SER A 336 -29.77 0.22 -6.18
C SER A 336 -28.38 -0.15 -6.73
N VAL A 337 -28.34 -1.03 -7.74
CA VAL A 337 -27.11 -1.38 -8.46
C VAL A 337 -26.55 -0.17 -9.21
N SER A 338 -27.40 0.66 -9.82
CA SER A 338 -26.97 1.89 -10.51
C SER A 338 -26.34 2.91 -9.56
N ASP A 339 -26.92 3.08 -8.37
CA ASP A 339 -26.38 3.99 -7.35
C ASP A 339 -25.06 3.47 -6.76
N THR A 340 -24.93 2.15 -6.56
CA THR A 340 -23.66 1.56 -6.14
C THR A 340 -22.58 1.69 -7.20
N LEU A 341 -22.93 1.54 -8.49
CA LEU A 341 -22.01 1.76 -9.61
C LEU A 341 -21.51 3.21 -9.66
N LYS A 342 -22.40 4.21 -9.49
CA LYS A 342 -21.99 5.63 -9.42
C LYS A 342 -21.05 5.91 -8.25
N ARG A 343 -21.37 5.37 -7.05
CA ARG A 343 -20.47 5.48 -5.88
C ARG A 343 -19.11 4.81 -6.12
N GLN A 344 -19.09 3.71 -6.86
CA GLN A 344 -17.85 3.03 -7.21
C GLN A 344 -17.01 3.88 -8.16
N ASP A 345 -17.62 4.51 -9.17
CA ASP A 345 -16.91 5.42 -10.09
C ASP A 345 -16.34 6.64 -9.34
N GLU A 346 -17.12 7.26 -8.46
CA GLU A 346 -16.66 8.37 -7.60
C GLU A 346 -15.50 7.94 -6.69
N SER A 347 -15.61 6.78 -6.03
CA SER A 347 -14.56 6.21 -5.20
C SER A 347 -13.28 5.92 -6.00
N THR A 348 -13.42 5.43 -7.24
CA THR A 348 -12.28 5.16 -8.14
C THR A 348 -11.54 6.45 -8.51
N ILE A 349 -12.29 7.51 -8.84
CA ILE A 349 -11.72 8.82 -9.14
C ILE A 349 -10.99 9.41 -7.92
N GLU A 350 -11.59 9.33 -6.73
CA GLU A 350 -10.94 9.76 -5.50
C GLU A 350 -9.68 8.94 -5.17
N PHE A 351 -9.73 7.63 -5.39
CA PHE A 351 -8.60 6.74 -5.20
C PHE A 351 -7.43 7.13 -6.10
N HIS A 352 -7.67 7.35 -7.40
CA HIS A 352 -6.63 7.81 -8.33
C HIS A 352 -6.03 9.15 -7.90
N LYS A 353 -6.87 10.12 -7.51
CA LYS A 353 -6.41 11.44 -7.07
C LYS A 353 -5.56 11.37 -5.79
N LYS A 354 -5.96 10.55 -4.81
CA LYS A 354 -5.16 10.32 -3.59
C LYS A 354 -3.86 9.59 -3.90
N SER A 355 -3.90 8.57 -4.75
CA SER A 355 -2.74 7.79 -5.15
C SER A 355 -1.69 8.66 -5.86
N GLU A 356 -2.12 9.55 -6.75
CA GLU A 356 -1.23 10.46 -7.48
C GLU A 356 -0.59 11.51 -6.54
N LYS A 357 -1.37 12.05 -5.59
CA LYS A 357 -0.82 12.92 -4.53
C LYS A 357 0.21 12.18 -3.68
N LEU A 358 -0.10 10.95 -3.28
CA LEU A 358 0.78 10.11 -2.45
C LEU A 358 2.07 9.75 -3.20
N PHE A 359 2.00 9.49 -4.50
CA PHE A 359 3.17 9.29 -5.35
C PHE A 359 4.07 10.53 -5.39
N GLY A 360 3.50 11.72 -5.52
CA GLY A 360 4.24 12.98 -5.45
C GLY A 360 4.95 13.19 -4.11
N GLU A 361 4.25 12.95 -2.99
CA GLU A 361 4.82 13.05 -1.64
C GLU A 361 5.94 12.01 -1.43
N VAL A 362 5.77 10.77 -1.90
CA VAL A 362 6.80 9.72 -1.83
C VAL A 362 8.04 10.09 -2.64
N GLN A 363 7.89 10.70 -3.82
CA GLN A 363 9.05 11.19 -4.57
C GLN A 363 9.78 12.33 -3.86
N ALA A 364 9.05 13.27 -3.25
CA ALA A 364 9.64 14.34 -2.47
C ALA A 364 10.43 13.79 -1.27
N ILE A 365 9.87 12.83 -0.53
CA ILE A 365 10.54 12.15 0.58
C ILE A 365 11.80 11.42 0.08
N ARG A 366 11.72 10.72 -1.07
CA ARG A 366 12.87 10.03 -1.65
C ARG A 366 14.00 10.99 -2.00
N ASN A 367 13.69 12.14 -2.58
CA ASN A 367 14.68 13.16 -2.94
C ASN A 367 15.34 13.78 -1.70
N VAL A 368 14.54 14.12 -0.67
CA VAL A 368 15.06 14.64 0.61
C VAL A 368 15.93 13.59 1.33
N THR A 369 15.50 12.32 1.33
CA THR A 369 16.24 11.22 1.97
C THR A 369 17.55 10.94 1.26
N ASN A 370 17.56 10.93 -0.07
CA ASN A 370 18.79 10.74 -0.85
C ASN A 370 19.78 11.89 -0.62
N LYS A 371 19.29 13.14 -0.55
CA LYS A 371 20.13 14.29 -0.25
C LYS A 371 20.70 14.22 1.16
N ALA A 372 19.86 14.00 2.17
CA ALA A 372 20.31 13.87 3.56
C ALA A 372 21.30 12.70 3.75
N SER A 373 21.10 11.59 3.05
CA SER A 373 22.03 10.45 3.07
C SER A 373 23.37 10.77 2.39
N SER A 374 23.34 11.52 1.29
CA SER A 374 24.55 11.98 0.59
C SER A 374 25.34 12.94 1.47
N ASP A 375 24.67 13.93 2.05
CA ASP A 375 25.27 14.94 2.91
C ASP A 375 25.88 14.30 4.17
N SER A 376 25.15 13.37 4.82
CA SER A 376 25.66 12.60 5.96
C SER A 376 26.89 11.75 5.58
N SER A 377 26.90 11.16 4.38
CA SER A 377 28.05 10.38 3.91
C SER A 377 29.27 11.26 3.63
N MET A 378 29.06 12.48 3.12
CA MET A 378 30.13 13.46 2.90
C MET A 378 30.71 13.96 4.22
N GLU A 379 29.86 14.28 5.21
CA GLU A 379 30.30 14.67 6.56
C GLU A 379 31.11 13.55 7.25
N VAL A 380 30.64 12.31 7.19
CA VAL A 380 31.36 11.16 7.76
C VAL A 380 32.69 10.95 7.05
N MET A 381 32.74 11.08 5.72
CA MET A 381 34.00 11.00 4.96
C MET A 381 34.96 12.13 5.34
N ALA A 382 34.47 13.37 5.50
CA ALA A 382 35.26 14.52 5.93
C ALA A 382 35.89 14.29 7.32
N LEU A 383 35.10 13.80 8.27
CA LEU A 383 35.58 13.49 9.63
C LEU A 383 36.61 12.35 9.65
N LEU A 384 36.40 11.30 8.86
CA LEU A 384 37.36 10.21 8.74
C LEU A 384 38.69 10.69 8.13
N LYS A 385 38.63 11.48 7.07
CA LYS A 385 39.82 12.06 6.42
C LYS A 385 40.55 13.04 7.32
N LEU A 386 39.81 13.83 8.10
CA LEU A 386 40.37 14.71 9.12
C LEU A 386 41.10 13.92 10.23
N SER A 387 40.49 12.83 10.70
CA SER A 387 41.09 11.94 11.69
C SER A 387 42.36 11.25 11.16
N GLU A 388 42.33 10.76 9.92
CA GLU A 388 43.48 10.18 9.23
C GLU A 388 44.63 11.19 9.13
N TYR A 389 44.32 12.42 8.71
CA TYR A 389 45.27 13.52 8.63
C TYR A 389 45.90 13.85 10.00
N GLN A 390 45.07 14.07 11.02
CA GLN A 390 45.53 14.39 12.37
C GLN A 390 46.41 13.28 12.96
N SER A 391 46.04 12.02 12.73
CA SER A 391 46.83 10.87 13.13
C SER A 391 48.18 10.85 12.43
N SER A 392 48.21 11.10 11.11
CA SER A 392 49.45 11.13 10.33
C SER A 392 50.41 12.24 10.77
N ILE A 393 49.91 13.47 10.99
CA ILE A 393 50.71 14.60 11.51
C ILE A 393 51.26 14.28 12.90
N ARG A 394 50.45 13.68 13.78
CA ARG A 394 50.89 13.27 15.12
C ARG A 394 52.00 12.22 15.04
N MET A 395 51.81 11.17 14.25
CA MET A 395 52.80 10.09 14.09
C MET A 395 54.13 10.61 13.53
N ASN A 396 54.08 11.49 12.52
CA ASN A 396 55.28 12.12 11.99
C ASN A 396 55.97 12.99 13.07
N SER A 397 55.20 13.71 13.90
CA SER A 397 55.76 14.57 14.95
C SER A 397 56.40 13.83 16.12
N GLU A 398 55.95 12.61 16.41
CA GLU A 398 56.52 11.77 17.45
C GLU A 398 57.85 11.14 17.03
N THR A 399 58.16 11.14 15.73
CA THR A 399 59.40 10.57 15.20
C THR A 399 60.62 11.30 15.76
N LYS A 400 61.61 10.55 16.25
CA LYS A 400 62.84 11.11 16.86
C LYS A 400 63.79 11.74 15.85
N TYR A 401 63.82 11.22 14.62
CA TYR A 401 64.68 11.69 13.54
C TYR A 401 63.83 11.95 12.30
N GLY A 402 64.07 13.05 11.60
CA GLY A 402 63.41 13.38 10.35
C GLY A 402 64.25 14.36 9.55
N ASP A 403 63.90 14.50 8.28
CA ASP A 403 64.59 15.40 7.35
C ASP A 403 63.62 16.44 6.75
N SER A 404 64.13 17.31 5.89
CA SER A 404 63.32 18.30 5.18
C SER A 404 62.21 17.68 4.31
N LYS A 405 62.39 16.44 3.82
CA LYS A 405 61.35 15.74 3.04
C LYS A 405 60.18 15.29 3.92
N ASN A 406 60.44 14.94 5.19
CA ASN A 406 59.37 14.66 6.13
C ASN A 406 58.50 15.91 6.41
N LEU A 407 59.13 17.08 6.54
CA LEU A 407 58.41 18.34 6.69
C LEU A 407 57.62 18.70 5.41
N GLU A 408 58.20 18.46 4.24
CA GLU A 408 57.52 18.65 2.95
C GLU A 408 56.31 17.74 2.81
N LYS A 409 56.41 16.48 3.25
CA LYS A 409 55.27 15.54 3.29
C LYS A 409 54.17 16.04 4.23
N MET A 410 54.52 16.49 5.44
CA MET A 410 53.54 17.04 6.39
C MET A 410 52.87 18.31 5.87
N ALA A 411 53.63 19.19 5.19
CA ALA A 411 53.10 20.40 4.58
C ALA A 411 52.17 20.08 3.40
N SER A 412 52.54 19.12 2.55
CA SER A 412 51.70 18.64 1.44
C SER A 412 50.41 18.00 1.94
N GLN A 413 50.48 17.13 2.95
CA GLN A 413 49.29 16.54 3.58
C GLN A 413 48.37 17.61 4.18
N THR A 414 48.93 18.72 4.67
CA THR A 414 48.17 19.86 5.20
C THR A 414 47.46 20.65 4.09
N ALA A 415 48.09 20.80 2.93
CA ALA A 415 47.46 21.41 1.77
C ALA A 415 46.34 20.52 1.20
N ASP A 416 46.57 19.21 1.11
CA ASP A 416 45.59 18.24 0.59
C ASP A 416 44.31 18.20 1.41
N ILE A 417 44.41 18.20 2.75
CA ILE A 417 43.23 18.19 3.61
C ILE A 417 42.44 19.51 3.54
N VAL A 418 43.12 20.65 3.37
CA VAL A 418 42.46 21.96 3.17
C VAL A 418 41.69 21.96 1.86
N ASN A 419 42.32 21.52 0.77
CA ASN A 419 41.68 21.43 -0.55
C ASN A 419 40.48 20.46 -0.55
N LEU A 420 40.58 19.35 0.19
CA LEU A 420 39.47 18.41 0.34
C LEU A 420 38.26 19.03 1.03
N PHE A 421 38.49 19.77 2.13
CA PHE A 421 37.42 20.45 2.86
C PHE A 421 36.80 21.61 2.06
N ASP A 422 37.60 22.34 1.29
CA ASP A 422 37.10 23.37 0.38
C ASP A 422 36.23 22.77 -0.73
N LYS A 423 36.64 21.62 -1.30
CA LYS A 423 35.84 20.89 -2.28
C LYS A 423 34.51 20.38 -1.70
N ILE A 424 34.55 19.77 -0.51
CA ILE A 424 33.35 19.30 0.20
C ILE A 424 32.41 20.48 0.53
N SER A 425 32.96 21.64 0.90
CA SER A 425 32.17 22.85 1.15
C SER A 425 31.45 23.35 -0.11
N ILE A 426 32.11 23.30 -1.27
CA ILE A 426 31.51 23.69 -2.55
C ILE A 426 30.40 22.70 -2.94
N GLU A 427 30.62 21.40 -2.76
CA GLU A 427 29.66 20.34 -3.10
C GLU A 427 28.43 20.33 -2.17
N ALA A 428 28.60 20.60 -0.88
CA ALA A 428 27.52 20.67 0.10
C ALA A 428 26.72 21.98 0.04
N GLY A 429 27.24 23.03 -0.61
CA GLY A 429 26.63 24.36 -0.62
C GLY A 429 26.67 25.08 0.74
N GLU A 430 27.28 24.45 1.75
CA GLU A 430 27.52 24.99 3.08
C GLU A 430 29.03 25.24 3.26
N LYS A 431 29.37 26.37 3.86
CA LYS A 431 30.76 26.74 4.11
C LYS A 431 31.27 25.91 5.30
N ILE A 432 31.82 24.72 5.03
CA ILE A 432 32.48 23.84 6.01
C ILE A 432 34.01 23.89 5.79
N PRO A 433 34.66 25.06 5.93
CA PRO A 433 36.11 25.13 5.79
C PRO A 433 36.77 24.34 6.92
N LEU A 434 37.98 23.85 6.67
CA LEU A 434 38.78 23.24 7.72
C LEU A 434 38.90 24.20 8.91
N PRO A 435 38.60 23.77 10.16
CA PRO A 435 38.68 24.64 11.33
C PRO A 435 40.07 25.27 11.46
N HIS A 436 40.09 26.57 11.76
CA HIS A 436 41.32 27.35 11.83
C HIS A 436 42.28 26.80 12.90
N GLU A 437 41.73 26.24 13.97
CA GLU A 437 42.45 25.58 15.05
C GLU A 437 43.23 24.36 14.56
N VAL A 438 42.68 23.60 13.60
CA VAL A 438 43.37 22.43 13.01
C VAL A 438 44.53 22.89 12.13
N ARG A 439 44.33 23.96 11.36
CA ARG A 439 45.38 24.55 10.51
C ARG A 439 46.54 25.08 11.36
N GLN A 440 46.22 25.84 12.40
CA GLN A 440 47.22 26.35 13.35
C GLN A 440 47.94 25.22 14.09
N TRP A 441 47.21 24.21 14.55
CA TRP A 441 47.79 23.06 15.22
C TRP A 441 48.79 22.32 14.32
N ALA A 442 48.44 22.09 13.06
CA ALA A 442 49.30 21.40 12.11
C ALA A 442 50.58 22.18 11.80
N VAL A 443 50.46 23.47 11.48
CA VAL A 443 51.63 24.34 11.21
C VAL A 443 52.52 24.44 12.45
N SER A 444 51.93 24.55 13.65
CA SER A 444 52.68 24.49 14.88
C SER A 444 53.42 23.16 15.08
N LYS A 445 52.82 22.03 14.73
CA LYS A 445 53.48 20.73 14.83
C LYS A 445 54.63 20.58 13.85
N ILE A 446 54.49 21.10 12.63
CA ILE A 446 55.58 21.12 11.64
C ILE A 446 56.76 21.96 12.16
N LEU A 447 56.50 23.11 12.79
CA LEU A 447 57.54 23.95 13.39
C LEU A 447 58.23 23.27 14.60
N ASP A 448 57.47 22.58 15.46
CA ASP A 448 58.03 21.78 16.56
C ASP A 448 58.95 20.66 16.04
N CYS A 449 58.57 20.01 14.92
CA CYS A 449 59.39 18.99 14.27
C CYS A 449 60.68 19.58 13.69
N ALA A 450 60.57 20.75 13.07
CA ALA A 450 61.70 21.44 12.48
C ALA A 450 62.74 21.87 13.52
N ASP A 451 62.29 22.31 14.70
CA ASP A 451 63.15 22.58 15.87
C ASP A 451 63.85 21.30 16.34
N LYS A 452 63.08 20.24 16.58
CA LYS A 452 63.59 18.94 17.04
C LYS A 452 64.59 18.29 16.08
N TRP A 453 64.45 18.53 14.77
CA TRP A 453 65.33 18.01 13.73
C TRP A 453 66.39 19.04 13.27
N GLU A 454 66.51 20.17 13.98
CA GLU A 454 67.48 21.23 13.72
C GLU A 454 67.48 21.76 12.27
N VAL A 455 66.30 21.83 11.65
CA VAL A 455 66.14 22.33 10.28
C VAL A 455 66.16 23.86 10.29
N ARG A 456 66.93 24.45 9.36
CA ARG A 456 67.06 25.91 9.23
C ARG A 456 65.72 26.55 8.89
N PHE A 457 65.43 27.69 9.53
CA PHE A 457 64.20 28.44 9.33
C PHE A 457 63.90 28.76 7.85
N SER A 458 64.90 29.16 7.07
CA SER A 458 64.75 29.46 5.64
C SER A 458 64.21 28.29 4.81
N ASP A 459 64.63 27.08 5.16
CA ASP A 459 64.26 25.85 4.46
C ASP A 459 62.82 25.46 4.85
N VAL A 460 62.49 25.56 6.14
CA VAL A 460 61.13 25.31 6.68
C VAL A 460 60.12 26.30 6.11
N TYR A 461 60.47 27.58 6.07
CA TYR A 461 59.63 28.63 5.54
C TYR A 461 59.39 28.47 4.04
N SER A 462 60.41 28.10 3.27
CA SER A 462 60.27 27.80 1.84
C SER A 462 59.33 26.61 1.60
N ILE A 463 59.47 25.53 2.40
CA ILE A 463 58.60 24.35 2.31
C ILE A 463 57.14 24.72 2.62
N LEU A 464 56.90 25.43 3.72
CA LEU A 464 55.55 25.83 4.13
C LEU A 464 54.92 26.82 3.14
N SER A 465 55.68 27.81 2.66
CA SER A 465 55.20 28.79 1.68
C SER A 465 54.88 28.15 0.33
N ASN A 466 55.66 27.15 -0.10
CA ASN A 466 55.45 26.49 -1.39
C ASN A 466 54.30 25.48 -1.34
N ALA A 467 54.16 24.73 -0.24
CA ALA A 467 53.16 23.67 -0.14
C ALA A 467 51.77 24.19 0.27
N ILE A 468 51.69 25.10 1.24
CA ILE A 468 50.40 25.54 1.83
C ILE A 468 49.95 26.90 1.27
N GLY A 469 50.88 27.70 0.75
CA GLY A 469 50.63 29.04 0.21
C GLY A 469 50.67 30.15 1.27
N ARG A 470 50.99 31.37 0.83
CA ARG A 470 51.27 32.51 1.71
C ARG A 470 50.07 32.96 2.55
N ASP A 471 48.87 32.95 1.97
CA ASP A 471 47.65 33.41 2.66
C ASP A 471 47.25 32.45 3.78
N MET A 472 47.30 31.13 3.52
CA MET A 472 47.02 30.13 4.55
C MET A 472 48.08 30.10 5.64
N LEU A 473 49.34 30.28 5.26
CA LEU A 473 50.45 30.35 6.20
C LEU A 473 50.34 31.56 7.12
N LYS A 474 49.90 32.71 6.58
CA LYS A 474 49.64 33.94 7.35
C LYS A 474 48.61 33.73 8.45
N GLU A 475 47.51 33.04 8.17
CA GLU A 475 46.46 32.75 9.14
C GLU A 475 46.89 31.68 10.16
N SER A 476 47.72 30.73 9.76
CA SER A 476 48.01 29.53 10.55
C SER A 476 49.26 29.65 11.44
N ILE A 477 50.11 30.66 11.23
CA ILE A 477 51.34 30.85 12.00
C ILE A 477 51.07 31.51 13.36
N ARG A 478 51.71 30.97 14.41
CA ARG A 478 51.85 31.63 15.71
C ARG A 478 53.23 32.30 15.82
N ILE A 479 53.26 33.62 15.71
CA ILE A 479 54.49 34.44 15.78
C ILE A 479 55.30 34.19 17.06
N GLN A 480 54.61 33.96 18.18
CA GLN A 480 55.23 33.60 19.46
C GLN A 480 56.11 32.34 19.35
N GLN A 481 55.60 31.28 18.72
CA GLN A 481 56.31 30.01 18.58
C GLN A 481 57.58 30.18 17.73
N ILE A 482 57.50 30.97 16.67
CA ILE A 482 58.65 31.22 15.79
C ILE A 482 59.72 32.05 16.49
N ARG A 483 59.30 33.01 17.32
CA ARG A 483 60.23 33.76 18.16
C ARG A 483 60.96 32.87 19.16
N ASP A 484 60.24 31.92 19.76
CA ASP A 484 60.78 31.05 20.80
C ASP A 484 61.73 29.99 20.21
N ILE A 485 61.49 29.53 18.98
CA ILE A 485 62.33 28.53 18.28
C ILE A 485 63.51 29.17 17.53
N TYR A 486 63.26 30.20 16.71
CA TYR A 486 64.24 30.75 15.76
C TYR A 486 64.70 32.18 16.09
N GLY A 487 64.16 32.80 17.14
CA GLY A 487 64.54 34.14 17.59
C GLY A 487 63.89 35.30 16.82
N ILE A 488 64.20 36.53 17.23
CA ILE A 488 63.55 37.76 16.72
C ILE A 488 63.80 38.00 15.22
N ARG A 489 64.95 37.54 14.70
CA ARG A 489 65.37 37.78 13.32
C ARG A 489 64.49 37.02 12.30
N ALA A 490 64.07 35.80 12.64
CA ALA A 490 63.11 35.02 11.85
C ALA A 490 61.69 35.62 11.89
N VAL A 491 61.31 36.24 13.02
CA VAL A 491 60.03 36.95 13.14
C VAL A 491 59.98 38.17 12.22
N ASP A 492 61.07 38.94 12.15
CA ASP A 492 61.16 40.10 11.25
C ASP A 492 61.09 39.69 9.77
N GLU A 493 61.69 38.55 9.41
CA GLU A 493 61.63 37.96 8.07
C GLU A 493 60.18 37.58 7.68
N ILE A 494 59.45 36.91 8.57
CA ILE A 494 58.04 36.56 8.34
C ILE A 494 57.14 37.79 8.28
N ARG A 495 57.32 38.76 9.19
CA ARG A 495 56.52 39.99 9.19
C ARG A 495 56.68 40.75 7.88
N LYS A 496 57.91 40.81 7.36
CA LYS A 496 58.24 41.43 6.09
C LYS A 496 57.67 40.67 4.88
N GLU A 497 57.73 39.34 4.89
CA GLU A 497 57.32 38.55 3.73
C GLU A 497 55.82 38.22 3.66
N LEU A 498 55.15 38.01 4.81
CA LEU A 498 53.70 37.72 4.88
C LEU A 498 52.85 38.98 5.13
N ASN A 499 53.48 40.15 5.22
CA ASN A 499 52.85 41.44 5.48
C ASN A 499 51.94 41.39 6.73
N ILE A 500 52.50 40.89 7.83
CA ILE A 500 51.84 40.75 9.14
C ILE A 500 52.29 41.93 10.00
N SER A 501 51.34 42.75 10.46
CA SER A 501 51.63 43.96 11.23
C SER A 501 52.13 43.69 12.64
#